data_AF-A0A6G3XJ40-F1
#
_entry.id   AF-A0A6G3XJ40-F1
#
_cell.length_a   1.000
_cell.length_b   1.000
_cell.length_c   1.000
_cell.angle_alpha   90.00
_cell.angle_beta   90.00
_cell.angle_gamma   90.00
#
_symmetry.space_group_name_H-M   'P 1'
#
loop_
_entity.id
_entity.type
_entity.pdbx_description
1 polymer ?
#
loop_
_entity_poly.entity_id
_entity_poly.type
_entity_poly.pdbx_seq_one_letter_code
_entity_poly.pdbx_strand_id
1 'polypeptide(L)'
;KLDHLSMAHAVECRVPYCQSSVTRFAERTPDVLKVDGADRKRILWDSGAGLAPPAVLGRQKQPFTFPVGAFMARGTKVWDFAVGVLTGSRLCSSGMLSETAVRRTIAEHTAGKDHARLLWGLMVLELSLP
;
A
#
# COMPACT_ATOMS: atom_id res chain seq x y z
N LYS A 1 -6.96 6.12 5.46
CA LYS A 1 -6.42 6.12 4.08
C LYS A 1 -7.51 6.46 3.07
N LEU A 2 -8.55 5.62 2.89
CA LEU A 2 -9.65 5.90 1.97
C LEU A 2 -10.36 7.24 2.28
N ASP A 3 -10.81 7.41 3.52
CA ASP A 3 -11.57 8.57 3.98
C ASP A 3 -10.81 9.91 3.80
N HIS A 4 -9.62 10.04 4.38
CA HIS A 4 -8.82 11.27 4.23
C HIS A 4 -8.53 11.62 2.76
N LEU A 5 -8.21 10.64 1.91
CA LEU A 5 -7.93 10.88 0.50
C LEU A 5 -9.20 11.29 -0.26
N SER A 6 -10.35 10.66 0.02
CA SER A 6 -11.58 10.99 -0.68
C SER A 6 -12.14 12.34 -0.23
N MET A 7 -12.14 12.61 1.07
CA MET A 7 -12.64 13.86 1.66
C MET A 7 -11.77 15.06 1.30
N ALA A 8 -10.45 14.89 1.13
CA ALA A 8 -9.58 15.93 0.58
C ALA A 8 -10.02 16.42 -0.81
N HIS A 9 -10.83 15.63 -1.51
CA HIS A 9 -11.39 15.94 -2.83
C HIS A 9 -12.94 16.03 -2.81
N ALA A 10 -13.56 16.23 -1.65
CA ALA A 10 -15.02 16.30 -1.47
C ALA A 10 -15.78 15.08 -2.03
N VAL A 11 -15.15 13.90 -2.03
CA VAL A 11 -15.75 12.63 -2.48
C VAL A 11 -16.13 11.77 -1.27
N GLU A 12 -17.40 11.40 -1.17
CA GLU A 12 -17.88 10.42 -0.19
C GLU A 12 -17.63 8.98 -0.68
N CYS A 13 -16.64 8.31 -0.09
CA CYS A 13 -16.40 6.90 -0.32
C CYS A 13 -17.19 6.03 0.67
N ARG A 14 -17.94 5.05 0.13
CA ARG A 14 -18.66 4.04 0.93
C ARG A 14 -17.96 2.70 0.89
N VAL A 15 -18.02 1.96 2.00
CA VAL A 15 -17.40 0.63 2.15
C VAL A 15 -18.45 -0.42 2.50
N PRO A 16 -19.23 -0.94 1.52
CA PRO A 16 -20.38 -1.80 1.79
C PRO A 16 -20.06 -3.06 2.61
N TYR A 17 -18.89 -3.66 2.41
CA TYR A 17 -18.45 -4.83 3.18
C TYR A 17 -18.23 -4.58 4.68
N CYS A 18 -18.11 -3.31 5.09
CA CYS A 18 -17.97 -2.92 6.50
C CYS A 18 -19.32 -2.57 7.16
N GLN A 19 -20.44 -2.72 6.47
CA GLN A 19 -21.76 -2.53 7.05
C GLN A 19 -22.03 -3.58 8.14
N SER A 20 -22.70 -3.16 9.21
CA SER A 20 -23.00 -4.03 10.37
C SER A 20 -23.82 -5.27 10.01
N SER A 21 -24.72 -5.16 9.02
CA SER A 21 -25.49 -6.29 8.51
C SER A 21 -24.60 -7.36 7.86
N VAL A 22 -23.61 -6.93 7.07
CA VAL A 22 -22.65 -7.81 6.39
C VAL A 22 -21.69 -8.43 7.38
N THR A 23 -21.16 -7.65 8.33
CA THR A 23 -20.21 -8.17 9.33
C THR A 23 -20.90 -9.16 10.27
N ARG A 24 -22.10 -8.86 10.77
CA ARG A 24 -22.89 -9.80 11.61
C ARG A 24 -23.30 -11.07 10.87
N PHE A 25 -23.51 -11.00 9.55
CA PHE A 25 -23.72 -12.19 8.75
C PHE A 25 -22.45 -13.03 8.67
N ALA A 26 -21.30 -12.41 8.36
CA ALA A 26 -20.01 -13.09 8.28
C ALA A 26 -19.56 -13.73 9.61
N GLU A 27 -19.85 -13.07 10.75
CA GLU A 27 -19.57 -13.58 12.10
C GLU A 27 -20.34 -14.86 12.42
N ARG A 28 -21.61 -14.94 12.00
CA ARG A 28 -22.48 -16.12 12.23
C ARG A 28 -22.30 -17.22 11.19
N THR A 29 -21.58 -16.93 10.11
CA THR A 29 -21.34 -17.90 9.03
C THR A 29 -20.27 -18.90 9.47
N PRO A 30 -20.52 -20.23 9.36
CA PRO A 30 -19.54 -21.26 9.63
C PRO A 30 -18.22 -21.05 8.88
N ASP A 31 -17.09 -21.31 9.54
CA ASP A 31 -15.76 -21.08 8.96
C ASP A 31 -15.50 -21.90 7.70
N VAL A 32 -16.04 -23.13 7.64
CA VAL A 32 -15.96 -24.02 6.46
C VAL A 32 -16.56 -23.40 5.19
N LEU A 33 -17.52 -22.47 5.32
CA LEU A 33 -18.09 -21.76 4.17
C LEU A 33 -17.25 -20.55 3.76
N LYS A 34 -16.40 -20.04 4.67
CA LYS A 34 -15.52 -18.88 4.41
C LYS A 34 -14.15 -19.31 3.89
N VAL A 35 -13.64 -20.44 4.40
CA VAL A 35 -12.32 -20.98 4.12
C VAL A 35 -12.39 -22.50 3.97
N ASP A 36 -11.84 -23.02 2.88
CA ASP A 36 -11.66 -24.45 2.65
C ASP A 36 -10.26 -24.70 2.07
N GLY A 37 -9.36 -25.29 2.87
CA GLY A 37 -7.95 -25.44 2.52
C GLY A 37 -7.27 -24.10 2.17
N ALA A 38 -6.79 -23.98 0.93
CA ALA A 38 -6.18 -22.76 0.40
C ALA A 38 -7.21 -21.73 -0.09
N ASP A 39 -8.46 -22.16 -0.32
CA ASP A 39 -9.52 -21.30 -0.85
C ASP A 39 -10.05 -20.39 0.26
N ARG A 40 -9.91 -19.09 0.02
CA ARG A 40 -10.42 -18.03 0.89
C ARG A 40 -11.60 -17.36 0.21
N LYS A 41 -12.54 -16.87 1.02
CA LYS A 41 -13.73 -16.13 0.55
C LYS A 41 -14.67 -17.00 -0.30
N ARG A 42 -14.76 -18.30 -0.02
CA ARG A 42 -15.53 -19.25 -0.83
C ARG A 42 -17.00 -18.82 -0.99
N ILE A 43 -17.71 -18.60 0.12
CA ILE A 43 -19.08 -18.08 0.10
C ILE A 43 -19.25 -16.78 -0.70
N LEU A 44 -18.23 -15.92 -0.74
CA LEU A 44 -18.27 -14.68 -1.52
C LEU A 44 -18.17 -14.97 -3.02
N TRP A 45 -17.27 -15.87 -3.43
CA TRP A 45 -17.15 -16.28 -4.83
C TRP A 45 -18.39 -17.02 -5.32
N ASP A 46 -18.91 -17.93 -4.51
CA ASP A 46 -20.14 -18.67 -4.80
C ASP A 46 -21.33 -17.69 -4.98
N SER A 47 -21.43 -16.68 -4.10
CA SER A 47 -22.47 -15.64 -4.24
C SER A 47 -22.32 -14.74 -5.47
N GLY A 48 -21.12 -14.68 -6.05
CA GLY A 48 -20.82 -13.93 -7.27
C GLY A 48 -21.09 -14.70 -8.55
N ALA A 49 -21.42 -16.00 -8.46
CA ALA A 49 -21.74 -16.81 -9.63
C ALA A 49 -22.93 -16.20 -10.40
N GLY A 50 -22.75 -15.99 -11.70
CA GLY A 50 -23.74 -15.32 -12.56
C GLY A 50 -23.76 -13.78 -12.44
N LEU A 51 -23.08 -13.19 -11.47
CA LEU A 51 -22.93 -11.73 -11.33
C LEU A 51 -21.62 -11.20 -11.93
N ALA A 52 -20.59 -12.05 -12.04
CA ALA A 52 -19.29 -11.69 -12.61
C ALA A 52 -18.78 -12.74 -13.60
N PRO A 53 -17.95 -12.36 -14.58
CA PRO A 53 -17.35 -13.31 -15.52
C PRO A 53 -16.47 -14.36 -14.81
N PRO A 54 -16.35 -15.59 -15.36
CA PRO A 54 -15.48 -16.63 -14.80
C PRO A 54 -14.03 -16.18 -14.59
N ALA A 55 -13.52 -15.33 -15.49
CA ALA A 55 -12.17 -14.76 -15.37
C ALA A 55 -11.97 -13.88 -14.12
N VAL A 56 -13.04 -13.27 -13.59
CA VAL A 56 -13.00 -12.50 -12.34
C VAL A 56 -13.12 -13.41 -11.12
N LEU A 57 -14.02 -14.40 -11.19
CA LEU A 57 -14.28 -15.34 -10.09
C LEU A 57 -13.09 -16.28 -9.83
N GLY A 58 -12.39 -16.70 -10.88
CA GLY A 58 -11.18 -17.54 -10.77
C GLY A 58 -9.89 -16.76 -10.54
N ARG A 59 -9.94 -15.42 -10.41
CA ARG A 59 -8.73 -14.60 -10.32
C ARG A 59 -8.08 -14.73 -8.95
N GLN A 60 -6.77 -14.98 -8.95
CA GLN A 60 -5.96 -14.96 -7.74
C GLN A 60 -6.06 -13.61 -7.00
N LYS A 61 -6.16 -13.66 -5.67
CA LYS A 61 -6.23 -12.46 -4.83
C LYS A 61 -4.96 -11.63 -5.04
N GLN A 62 -5.12 -10.45 -5.63
CA GLN A 62 -4.04 -9.47 -5.75
C GLN A 62 -4.05 -8.53 -4.55
N PRO A 63 -2.92 -8.34 -3.86
CA PRO A 63 -2.83 -7.33 -2.83
C PRO A 63 -2.94 -5.95 -3.48
N PHE A 64 -3.71 -5.05 -2.86
CA PHE A 64 -3.73 -3.65 -3.25
C PHE A 64 -2.52 -2.96 -2.61
N THR A 65 -1.33 -3.22 -3.15
CA THR A 65 -0.06 -2.64 -2.68
C THR A 65 0.33 -1.47 -3.55
N PHE A 66 0.76 -0.38 -2.90
CA PHE A 66 1.36 0.74 -3.60
C PHE A 66 2.70 0.29 -4.23
N PRO A 67 2.95 0.55 -5.52
CA PRO A 67 4.09 0.00 -6.25
C PRO A 67 5.38 0.79 -5.94
N VAL A 68 5.80 0.79 -4.68
CA VAL A 68 6.95 1.57 -4.18
C VAL A 68 8.22 1.31 -5.00
N GLY A 69 8.49 0.05 -5.38
CA GLY A 69 9.65 -0.30 -6.21
C GLY A 69 9.63 0.39 -7.57
N ALA A 70 8.47 0.46 -8.24
CA ALA A 70 8.35 1.15 -9.51
C ALA A 70 8.51 2.68 -9.36
N PHE A 71 8.08 3.24 -8.23
CA PHE A 71 8.16 4.69 -7.97
C PHE A 71 9.53 5.13 -7.45
N MET A 72 10.31 4.23 -6.86
CA MET A 72 11.69 4.49 -6.45
C MET A 72 12.69 4.08 -7.54
N ALA A 73 12.22 3.64 -8.70
CA ALA A 73 13.09 3.36 -9.83
C ALA A 73 13.72 4.67 -10.34
N ARG A 74 15.02 4.60 -10.65
CA ARG A 74 15.79 5.74 -11.18
C ARG A 74 15.13 6.31 -12.44
N GLY A 75 15.07 7.64 -12.53
CA GLY A 75 14.49 8.36 -13.67
C GLY A 75 12.98 8.54 -13.61
N THR A 76 12.33 8.10 -12.52
CA THR A 76 10.94 8.47 -12.25
C THR A 76 10.87 9.79 -11.49
N LYS A 77 9.80 10.56 -11.69
CA LYS A 77 9.60 11.83 -10.98
C LYS A 77 9.57 11.66 -9.45
N VAL A 78 9.06 10.52 -8.98
CA VAL A 78 8.96 10.22 -7.55
C VAL A 78 10.34 9.91 -6.97
N TRP A 79 11.19 9.21 -7.72
CA TRP A 79 12.60 9.04 -7.35
C TRP A 79 13.33 10.38 -7.21
N ASP A 80 13.24 11.24 -8.23
CA ASP A 80 13.94 12.53 -8.22
C ASP A 80 13.47 13.41 -7.04
N PHE A 81 12.16 13.41 -6.76
CA PHE A 81 11.60 14.08 -5.60
C PHE A 81 12.13 13.50 -4.28
N ALA A 82 12.14 12.17 -4.14
CA ALA A 82 12.64 11.51 -2.93
C ALA A 82 14.11 11.83 -2.65
N VAL A 83 14.95 11.80 -3.69
CA VAL A 83 16.38 12.17 -3.56
C VAL A 83 16.53 13.65 -3.19
N GLY A 84 15.74 14.54 -3.78
CA GLY A 84 15.74 15.96 -3.42
C GLY A 84 15.38 16.19 -1.94
N VAL A 85 14.31 15.56 -1.48
CA VAL A 85 13.85 15.62 -0.07
C VAL A 85 14.93 15.09 0.87
N LEU A 86 15.52 13.93 0.55
CA LEU A 86 16.48 13.25 1.43
C LEU A 86 17.87 13.89 1.46
N THR A 87 18.30 14.53 0.38
CA THR A 87 19.58 15.25 0.33
C THR A 87 19.54 16.60 1.04
N GLY A 88 18.36 17.22 1.15
CA GLY A 88 18.09 18.42 1.95
C GLY A 88 17.33 18.16 3.25
N SER A 89 17.47 16.97 3.82
CA SER A 89 16.66 16.52 4.98
C SER A 89 16.90 17.37 6.23
N ARG A 90 15.82 17.95 6.78
CA ARG A 90 15.79 18.65 8.06
C ARG A 90 16.13 17.69 9.21
N LEU A 91 15.69 16.43 9.09
CA LEU A 91 15.98 15.39 10.08
C LEU A 91 17.47 15.03 10.13
N CYS A 92 18.21 15.16 9.02
CA CYS A 92 19.66 15.07 9.04
C CYS A 92 20.28 16.26 9.78
N SER A 93 19.82 17.48 9.50
CA SER A 93 20.33 18.69 10.17
C SER A 93 20.02 18.72 11.68
N SER A 94 18.91 18.12 12.12
CA SER A 94 18.57 18.00 13.55
C SER A 94 19.26 16.83 14.27
N GLY A 95 20.06 16.02 13.54
CA GLY A 95 20.76 14.86 14.08
C GLY A 95 19.88 13.63 14.31
N MET A 96 18.60 13.65 13.91
CA MET A 96 17.71 12.49 14.00
C MET A 96 18.06 11.41 12.96
N LEU A 97 18.57 11.80 11.79
CA LEU A 97 19.07 10.89 10.76
C LEU A 97 20.55 11.13 10.49
N SER A 98 21.27 10.08 10.14
CA SER A 98 22.65 10.19 9.67
C SER A 98 22.67 10.53 8.19
N GLU A 99 23.14 11.73 7.83
CA GLU A 99 23.28 12.14 6.43
C GLU A 99 24.15 11.15 5.63
N THR A 100 25.25 10.69 6.21
CA THR A 100 26.15 9.69 5.60
C THR A 100 25.41 8.39 5.30
N ALA A 101 24.57 7.90 6.22
CA ALA A 101 23.80 6.69 6.01
C ALA A 101 22.75 6.87 4.90
N VAL A 102 22.03 8.00 4.90
CA VAL A 102 21.03 8.32 3.87
C VAL A 102 21.66 8.39 2.48
N ARG A 103 22.77 9.12 2.34
CA ARG A 103 23.50 9.22 1.06
C ARG A 103 24.00 7.86 0.58
N ARG A 104 24.52 7.02 1.49
CA ARG A 104 24.94 5.65 1.17
C ARG A 104 23.77 4.82 0.66
N THR A 105 22.62 4.84 1.34
CA THR A 105 21.43 4.08 0.91
C THR A 105 20.93 4.51 -0.47
N ILE A 106 20.96 5.81 -0.78
CA ILE A 106 20.61 6.33 -2.12
C ILE A 106 21.60 5.79 -3.17
N ALA A 107 22.90 5.85 -2.89
CA ALA A 107 23.94 5.37 -3.81
C ALA A 107 23.83 3.85 -4.04
N GLU A 108 23.64 3.08 -2.98
CA GLU A 108 23.43 1.63 -3.06
C GLU A 108 22.18 1.27 -3.87
N HIS A 109 21.10 2.03 -3.69
CA HIS A 109 19.89 1.81 -4.50
C HIS A 109 20.12 2.11 -5.97
N THR A 110 20.83 3.21 -6.24
CA THR A 110 21.21 3.62 -7.59
C THR A 110 22.10 2.55 -8.26
N ALA A 111 22.94 1.87 -7.48
CA ALA A 111 23.79 0.77 -7.94
C ALA A 111 23.05 -0.57 -8.12
N GLY A 112 21.74 -0.62 -7.84
CA GLY A 112 20.89 -1.79 -8.10
C GLY A 112 20.53 -2.63 -6.87
N LYS A 113 20.98 -2.27 -5.65
CA LYS A 113 20.45 -2.91 -4.44
C LYS A 113 19.02 -2.42 -4.16
N ASP A 114 18.10 -3.28 -3.77
CA ASP A 114 16.74 -2.82 -3.46
C ASP A 114 16.66 -2.16 -2.07
N HIS A 115 16.52 -0.84 -2.05
CA HIS A 115 16.21 -0.04 -0.86
C HIS A 115 14.93 0.79 -1.04
N ALA A 116 14.08 0.45 -2.02
CA ALA A 116 12.93 1.27 -2.40
C ALA A 116 12.01 1.55 -1.20
N ARG A 117 11.67 0.53 -0.41
CA ARG A 117 10.81 0.68 0.77
C ARG A 117 11.44 1.52 1.88
N LEU A 118 12.75 1.41 2.06
CA LEU A 118 13.48 2.20 3.06
C LEU A 118 13.52 3.67 2.65
N LEU A 119 13.92 3.97 1.42
CA LEU A 119 13.98 5.33 0.89
C LEU A 119 12.60 5.99 0.87
N TRP A 120 11.56 5.25 0.50
CA TRP A 120 10.18 5.69 0.64
C TRP A 120 9.82 6.05 2.08
N GLY A 121 10.15 5.16 3.03
CA GLY A 121 9.90 5.39 4.45
C GLY A 121 10.61 6.63 5.00
N LEU A 122 11.89 6.81 4.65
CA LEU A 122 12.67 7.99 5.03
C LEU A 122 12.08 9.28 4.44
N MET A 123 11.69 9.26 3.16
CA MET A 123 11.06 10.42 2.51
C MET A 123 9.74 10.76 3.20
N VAL A 124 8.89 9.77 3.47
CA VAL A 124 7.61 10.00 4.17
C VAL A 124 7.84 10.54 5.58
N LEU A 125 8.84 10.02 6.29
CA LEU A 125 9.20 10.50 7.63
C LEU A 125 9.59 11.98 7.61
N GLU A 126 10.47 12.36 6.68
CA GLU A 126 10.92 13.75 6.47
C GLU A 126 9.76 14.71 6.12
N LEU A 127 8.77 14.23 5.37
CA LEU A 127 7.59 15.03 4.99
C LEU A 127 6.52 15.09 6.08
N SER A 128 6.51 14.13 7.00
CA SER A 128 5.45 14.03 8.03
C SER A 128 5.83 14.72 9.33
N LEU A 129 7.12 14.87 9.60
CA LEU A 129 7.59 15.59 10.78
C LEU A 129 7.80 17.08 10.43
N PRO A 130 7.41 18.01 11.33
CA PRO A 130 7.61 19.44 11.14
C PRO A 130 9.10 19.76 10.93
#